data_AF-A0A917DBR3-F1
#
_entry.id   AF-A0A917DBR3-F1
#
_cell.length_a   1.000
_cell.length_b   1.000
_cell.length_c   1.000
_cell.angle_alpha   90.00
_cell.angle_beta   90.00
_cell.angle_gamma   90.00
#
_symmetry.space_group_name_H-M   'P 1'
#
loop_
_entity.id
_entity.type
_entity.pdbx_description
1 polymer ?
#
loop_
_entity_poly.entity_id
_entity_poly.type
_entity_poly.pdbx_seq_one_letter_code
_entity_poly.pdbx_strand_id
1 'polypeptide(L)' 'MDGSRKIEGARAFNRGIERDRCPYAPGSAPFKEWVEGWKHQKAEFENRLEYERHALQVARAS' A
#
# COMPACT_ATOMS: atom_id res chain seq x y z
N MET A 1 -5.82 -17.01 -11.87
CA MET A 1 -5.46 -16.29 -10.63
C MET A 1 -5.85 -14.84 -10.83
N ASP A 2 -6.87 -14.38 -10.12
CA ASP A 2 -7.49 -13.05 -10.31
C ASP A 2 -6.74 -11.97 -9.51
N GLY A 3 -5.47 -11.72 -9.88
CA GLY A 3 -4.62 -10.72 -9.22
C GLY A 3 -5.09 -9.27 -9.42
N SER A 4 -6.13 -9.06 -10.24
CA SER A 4 -6.67 -7.76 -10.64
C SER A 4 -7.05 -6.89 -9.44
N ARG A 5 -7.65 -7.48 -8.41
CA ARG A 5 -8.16 -6.74 -7.24
C ARG A 5 -7.06 -6.31 -6.28
N LYS A 6 -6.02 -7.13 -6.11
CA LYS A 6 -4.83 -6.75 -5.36
C LYS A 6 -4.14 -5.54 -6.01
N ILE A 7 -4.00 -5.58 -7.34
CA ILE A 7 -3.44 -4.46 -8.11
C ILE A 7 -4.31 -3.20 -7.97
N GLU A 8 -5.63 -3.35 -8.00
CA GLU A 8 -6.55 -2.23 -7.80
C GLU A 8 -6.41 -1.61 -6.41
N GLY A 9 -6.28 -2.41 -5.36
CA GLY A 9 -6.01 -1.93 -4.00
C GLY A 9 -4.71 -1.15 -3.89
N ALA A 10 -3.64 -1.66 -4.49
CA ALA A 10 -2.35 -0.97 -4.55
C ALA A 10 -2.45 0.38 -5.29
N ARG A 11 -3.16 0.41 -6.43
CA ARG A 11 -3.41 1.64 -7.19
C ARG A 11 -4.24 2.65 -6.40
N ALA A 12 -5.20 2.19 -5.61
CA ALA A 12 -6.01 3.05 -4.76
C ALA A 12 -5.17 3.77 -3.70
N PHE A 13 -4.24 3.07 -3.05
CA PHE A 13 -3.28 3.69 -2.14
C PHE A 13 -2.45 4.77 -2.85
N ASN A 14 -1.88 4.45 -4.04
CA ASN A 14 -1.08 5.41 -4.80
C ASN A 14 -1.87 6.66 -5.25
N ARG A 15 -3.21 6.58 -5.29
CA ARG A 15 -4.11 7.70 -5.57
C ARG A 15 -4.56 8.46 -4.32
N GLY A 16 -4.09 8.07 -3.13
CA GLY A 16 -4.51 8.67 -1.86
C GLY A 16 -5.90 8.24 -1.39
N ILE A 17 -6.45 7.15 -1.95
CA ILE A 17 -7.76 6.63 -1.52
C ILE A 17 -7.59 5.87 -0.22
N GLU A 18 -8.38 6.24 0.79
CA GLU A 18 -8.37 5.57 2.09
C GLU A 18 -8.93 4.14 2.01
N ARG A 19 -8.46 3.28 2.91
CA ARG A 19 -8.81 1.84 2.91
C ARG A 19 -10.31 1.61 3.10
N ASP A 20 -11.00 2.42 3.89
CA ASP A 20 -12.45 2.32 4.16
C ASP A 20 -13.31 2.67 2.93
N ARG A 21 -12.73 3.33 1.91
CA ARG A 21 -13.37 3.62 0.63
C ARG A 21 -13.30 2.45 -0.36
N CYS A 22 -12.96 1.25 0.11
CA CYS A 22 -12.99 0.03 -0.69
C CYS A 22 -14.39 -0.15 -1.33
N PRO A 23 -14.49 -0.35 -2.66
CA PRO A 23 -15.78 -0.44 -3.34
C PRO A 23 -16.50 -1.79 -3.12
N TYR A 24 -15.81 -2.78 -2.53
CA TYR A 24 -16.33 -4.13 -2.34
C TYR A 24 -17.01 -4.29 -0.99
N ALA A 25 -18.01 -5.17 -0.94
CA ALA A 25 -18.72 -5.49 0.31
C ALA A 25 -17.75 -6.00 1.39
N PRO A 26 -17.77 -5.45 2.62
CA PRO A 26 -16.92 -5.91 3.71
C PRO A 26 -17.02 -7.42 3.94
N GLY A 27 -15.88 -8.08 4.13
CA GLY A 27 -15.81 -9.52 4.38
C GLY A 27 -15.87 -10.41 3.12
N SER A 28 -16.25 -9.86 1.97
CA SER A 28 -16.21 -10.58 0.69
C SER A 28 -14.78 -10.93 0.25
N ALA A 29 -14.63 -11.95 -0.61
CA ALA A 29 -13.35 -12.27 -1.23
C ALA A 29 -12.69 -11.06 -1.94
N PRO A 30 -13.40 -10.30 -2.81
CA PRO A 30 -12.80 -9.15 -3.47
C PRO A 30 -12.38 -8.03 -2.50
N PHE A 31 -13.12 -7.84 -1.41
CA PHE A 31 -12.71 -6.92 -0.35
C PHE A 31 -11.39 -7.33 0.29
N LYS A 32 -11.22 -8.62 0.62
CA LYS A 32 -9.98 -9.14 1.20
C LYS A 32 -8.79 -8.94 0.26
N GLU A 33 -8.97 -9.27 -1.02
CA GLU A 33 -7.92 -9.13 -2.04
C GLU A 33 -7.52 -7.66 -2.26
N TRP A 34 -8.50 -6.77 -2.39
CA TRP A 34 -8.25 -5.34 -2.55
C TRP A 34 -7.54 -4.75 -1.32
N VAL A 35 -8.02 -5.06 -0.11
CA VAL A 35 -7.41 -4.57 1.14
C VAL A 35 -5.99 -5.10 1.30
N GLU A 36 -5.72 -6.34 0.91
CA GLU A 36 -4.37 -6.91 0.94
C GLU A 36 -3.41 -6.12 0.02
N GLY A 37 -3.82 -5.85 -1.22
CA GLY A 37 -3.02 -5.05 -2.15
C GLY A 37 -2.77 -3.62 -1.68
N TRP A 38 -3.80 -2.98 -1.11
CA TRP A 38 -3.68 -1.63 -0.52
C TRP A 38 -2.67 -1.62 0.65
N LYS A 39 -2.78 -2.60 1.56
CA LYS A 39 -1.86 -2.73 2.71
C LYS A 39 -0.43 -3.00 2.28
N HIS A 40 -0.25 -3.87 1.28
CA HIS A 40 1.07 -4.18 0.74
C HIS A 40 1.74 -2.92 0.18
N GLN A 41 1.03 -2.16 -0.66
CA GLN A 41 1.58 -0.93 -1.24
C GLN A 41 1.89 0.12 -0.18
N LYS A 42 1.05 0.23 0.87
CA LYS A 42 1.33 1.10 2.01
C LYS A 42 2.63 0.70 2.72
N ALA A 43 2.80 -0.59 3.03
CA ALA A 43 4.00 -1.08 3.72
C ALA A 43 5.27 -0.83 2.90
N GLU A 44 5.23 -1.06 1.58
CA GLU A 44 6.35 -0.76 0.67
C GLU A 44 6.70 0.73 0.67
N PHE A 45 5.68 1.61 0.69
CA PHE A 45 5.89 3.05 0.76
C PHE A 45 6.51 3.47 2.10
N GLU A 46 6.01 2.95 3.21
CA GLU A 46 6.56 3.22 4.56
C GLU A 46 8.00 2.72 4.69
N ASN A 47 8.31 1.53 4.20
CA ASN A 47 9.66 0.96 4.19
C ASN A 47 10.63 1.81 3.35
N ARG A 48 10.19 2.27 2.18
CA ARG A 48 10.98 3.17 1.34
C ARG A 48 11.28 4.51 2.05
N LEU A 49 10.28 5.11 2.67
CA LEU A 49 10.46 6.36 3.42
C LEU A 49 11.44 6.20 4.59
N GLU A 50 11.36 5.07 5.29
CA GLU A 50 12.30 4.74 6.36
C GLU A 50 13.73 4.61 5.82
N TYR A 51 13.92 3.87 4.73
CA TYR A 51 15.23 3.75 4.07
C TYR A 51 15.80 5.10 3.64
N GLU A 52 14.99 5.95 2.98
CA GLU A 52 15.40 7.29 2.54
C GLU A 52 15.78 8.17 3.74
N ARG A 53 15.03 8.09 4.85
CA ARG A 53 15.36 8.79 6.10
C ARG A 53 16.69 8.33 6.69
N HIS A 54 16.94 7.03 6.74
CA HIS A 54 18.21 6.48 7.24
C HIS A 54 19.39 6.88 6.35
N ALA A 55 19.23 6.82 5.03
CA ALA A 55 20.27 7.23 4.08
C ALA A 55 20.68 8.70 4.26
N LEU A 56 19.71 9.61 4.44
CA LEU A 56 19.96 11.03 4.69
C LEU A 56 20.69 11.28 6.03
N GLN A 57 20.38 10.51 7.07
CA GLN A 57 21.06 10.62 8.36
C GLN A 57 22.52 10.21 8.28
N VAL A 58 22.84 9.14 7.55
CA VAL A 58 24.23 8.70 7.32
C VAL A 58 25.01 9.73 6.50
N ALA A 59 24.41 10.29 5.45
CA ALA A 59 25.05 11.30 4.61
C ALA A 59 25.38 12.60 5.36
N ARG A 60 24.58 12.99 6.35
CA ARG A 60 24.79 14.19 7.18
C ARG A 60 25.85 13.99 8.28
N ALA A 61 26.14 12.74 8.66
CA ALA A 61 27.11 12.40 9.69
C ALA A 61 28.54 12.19 9.14
N SER A 62 28.71 12.27 7.81
CA SER A 62 30.00 12.16 7.11
C SER A 62 30.61 13.52 6.80
#